data_AF-A0A4Q3XS67-F1
#
_entry.id   AF-A0A4Q3XS67-F1
#
_cell.length_a   1.000
_cell.length_b   1.000
_cell.length_c   1.000
_cell.angle_alpha   90.00
_cell.angle_beta   90.00
_cell.angle_gamma   90.00
#
_symmetry.space_group_name_H-M   'P 1'
#
loop_
_entity.id
_entity.type
_entity.pdbx_description
1 polymer ?
#
loop_
_entity_poly.entity_id
_entity_poly.type
_entity_poly.pdbx_seq_one_letter_code
_entity_poly.pdbx_strand_id
1 'polypeptide(L)' 'MSGELITTAQAAEMLGVQPATIYSYVARGVLTRATATSRHEGFALSSQR' A
#
# COMPACT_ATOMS: atom_id res chain seq x y z
N MET A 1 -3.03 11.25 11.85
CA MET A 1 -3.94 11.23 10.68
C MET A 1 -4.10 9.79 10.24
N SER A 2 -5.25 9.17 10.46
CA SER A 2 -5.56 7.85 9.91
C SER A 2 -6.06 8.05 8.47
N GLY A 3 -5.20 7.79 7.49
CA GLY A 3 -5.61 7.74 6.08
C GLY A 3 -6.26 6.40 5.78
N GLU A 4 -7.39 6.42 5.08
CA GLU A 4 -8.04 5.23 4.54
C GLU A 4 -7.30 4.74 3.29
N LEU A 5 -7.07 3.43 3.18
CA LEU A 5 -6.48 2.84 1.98
C LEU A 5 -7.55 2.68 0.91
N ILE A 6 -7.26 3.15 -0.29
CA ILE A 6 -8.14 3.04 -1.45
C ILE A 6 -7.57 2.08 -2.49
N THR A 7 -8.45 1.57 -3.35
CA THR A 7 -8.05 0.72 -4.47
C THR A 7 -7.38 1.53 -5.59
N THR A 8 -6.67 0.84 -6.47
CA THR A 8 -6.06 1.44 -7.68
C THR A 8 -7.09 2.16 -8.55
N ALA A 9 -8.30 1.60 -8.70
CA ALA A 9 -9.35 2.19 -9.52
C ALA A 9 -9.85 3.51 -8.91
N GLN A 10 -10.12 3.52 -7.61
CA GLN A 10 -10.52 4.74 -6.89
C GLN A 10 -9.42 5.81 -6.96
N ALA A 11 -8.15 5.42 -6.78
CA ALA A 11 -7.03 6.35 -6.93
C ALA A 11 -6.97 6.93 -8.35
N ALA A 12 -7.23 6.11 -9.38
CA ALA A 12 -7.25 6.54 -10.77
C ALA A 12 -8.36 7.56 -11.04
N GLU A 13 -9.58 7.29 -10.55
CA GLU A 13 -10.72 8.21 -10.64
C GLU A 13 -10.44 9.54 -9.94
N MET A 14 -9.93 9.51 -8.70
CA MET A 14 -9.63 10.72 -7.93
C MET A 14 -8.54 11.59 -8.58
N LEU A 15 -7.56 10.95 -9.22
CA LEU A 15 -6.45 11.63 -9.89
C LEU A 15 -6.75 11.97 -11.37
N GLY A 16 -7.90 11.54 -11.91
CA GLY A 16 -8.26 11.76 -13.30
C GLY A 16 -7.35 11.05 -14.30
N VAL A 17 -6.78 9.89 -13.94
CA VAL A 17 -5.85 9.12 -14.77
C VAL A 17 -6.36 7.70 -15.04
N GLN A 18 -5.72 7.00 -15.97
CA GLN A 18 -5.98 5.57 -16.19
C GLN A 18 -5.34 4.72 -15.09
N PRO A 19 -5.91 3.56 -14.70
CA PRO A 19 -5.30 2.64 -13.73
C PRO A 19 -3.87 2.22 -14.08
N ALA A 20 -3.56 2.08 -15.38
CA ALA A 20 -2.20 1.81 -15.87
C ALA A 20 -1.19 2.89 -15.45
N THR A 21 -1.62 4.15 -15.39
CA THR A 21 -0.80 5.29 -14.95
C THR A 21 -0.48 5.19 -13.46
N ILE A 22 -1.41 4.69 -12.64
CA ILE A 22 -1.16 4.45 -11.21
C ILE A 22 -0.03 3.44 -11.00
N TYR A 23 -0.02 2.33 -11.75
CA TYR A 23 1.09 1.38 -11.70
C TYR A 23 2.42 2.01 -12.11
N SER A 24 2.41 2.90 -13.10
CA SER A 24 3.60 3.64 -13.52
C SER A 24 4.09 4.59 -12.42
N TYR A 25 3.20 5.26 -11.71
CA TYR A 25 3.55 6.10 -10.57
C TYR A 25 4.14 5.28 -9.42
N VAL A 26 3.65 4.08 -9.17
CA VAL A 26 4.24 3.16 -8.19
C VAL A 26 5.63 2.70 -8.62
N ALA A 27 5.79 2.27 -9.88
CA ALA A 27 7.09 1.87 -10.41
C ALA A 27 8.13 3.00 -10.37
N ARG A 28 7.68 4.24 -10.50
CA ARG A 28 8.51 5.45 -10.40
C ARG A 28 8.72 5.94 -8.96
N GLY A 29 8.07 5.33 -7.97
CA GLY A 29 8.16 5.72 -6.55
C GLY A 29 7.37 6.98 -6.17
N VAL A 30 6.52 7.50 -7.07
CA VAL A 30 5.64 8.65 -6.78
C VAL A 30 4.47 8.26 -5.89
N LEU A 31 3.98 7.02 -6.06
CA LEU A 31 2.97 6.41 -5.18
C LEU A 31 3.54 5.18 -4.51
N THR A 32 3.10 4.88 -3.29
CA THR A 32 3.46 3.66 -2.58
C THR A 32 2.24 2.76 -2.47
N ARG A 33 2.39 1.49 -2.87
CA ARG A 33 1.35 0.49 -2.63
C ARG A 33 1.40 0.07 -1.17
N ALA A 34 0.26 0.19 -0.49
CA ALA A 34 0.08 -0.50 0.79
C ALA A 34 -0.11 -2.00 0.52
N THR A 35 0.88 -2.81 0.90
CA THR A 35 0.67 -4.25 1.01
C THR A 35 0.01 -4.52 2.36
N ALA A 36 -0.98 -5.40 2.42
CA ALA A 36 -1.50 -5.91 3.68
C ALA A 36 -0.41 -6.78 4.35
N THR A 37 0.61 -6.14 4.91
CA THR A 37 1.52 -6.77 5.86
C THR A 37 0.78 -6.88 7.18
N SER A 38 -0.15 -7.83 7.22
CA SER A 38 -0.61 -8.44 8.47
C SER A 38 0.07 -9.79 8.58
N ARG A 39 1.38 -9.80 8.83
CA ARG A 39 2.19 -10.94 9.32
C ARG A 39 3.66 -10.53 9.39
N HIS A 40 4.12 -10.13 10.57
CA HIS A 40 5.23 -10.74 11.32
C HIS A 40 5.74 -9.86 12.50
N GLU A 41 4.86 -9.21 13.27
CA GLU A 41 5.25 -8.60 14.57
C GLU A 41 5.13 -9.59 15.77
N GLY A 42 4.95 -10.88 15.52
CA GLY A 42 4.60 -11.86 16.57
C GLY A 42 5.56 -13.02 16.82
N PHE A 43 6.67 -13.17 16.08
CA PHE A 43 7.54 -14.35 16.21
C PHE A 43 8.96 -14.03 16.69
N ALA A 44 9.13 -12.97 17.51
CA ALA A 44 10.43 -12.62 18.11
C ALA A 44 10.38 -12.45 19.64
N LEU A 45 9.33 -12.93 20.31
CA LEU A 45 9.22 -12.91 21.79
C LEU A 45 8.61 -14.21 22.33
N SER A 46 9.30 -15.33 22.12
CA SER A 46 9.10 -16.55 22.92
C SER A 46 10.35 -17.43 22.86
N SER A 47 11.49 -16.84 23.21
CA SER A 47 12.66 -17.58 23.67
C SER A 47 13.26 -16.83 24.84
N GLN A 48 12.55 -16.86 25.98
CA GLN A 48 13.12 -16.51 27.27
C GLN A 48 12.44 -17.33 28.36
N ARG A 49 13.14 -18.43 28.69
CA ARG A 49 13.22 -19.14 29.99
C ARG A 49 12.01 -19.92 30.47
#